data_AF-A0A098EPC5-F1
#
_entry.id   AF-A0A098EPC5-F1
#
_cell.length_a   1.000
_cell.length_b   1.000
_cell.length_c   1.000
_cell.angle_alpha   90.00
_cell.angle_beta   90.00
_cell.angle_gamma   90.00
#
_symmetry.space_group_name_H-M   'P 1'
#
loop_
_entity.id
_entity.type
_entity.pdbx_description
1 polymer ?
#
loop_
_entity_poly.entity_id
_entity_poly.type
_entity_poly.pdbx_seq_one_letter_code
_entity_poly.pdbx_strand_id
1 'polypeptide(L)'
;MDKEELRLKRQAILREIDRLEYKRCEKCMGNTTTNEQRNCNCHAAKKIRKFGEEYSSLTMTSKQDRLNRIVEEFHRKGLTPELYRRFREAEISNKEIRKLIGWDERKLNEWRNENGFALRVKKPSQSPIQVKAIDAEENGLTLAIYKNSKKIGFTDKEIREKYRLSQTALVKFKTKYNLMLPPGKHAKRLPRQISGGVK
;
A
#
# COMPACT_ATOMS: atom_id res chain seq x y z
N MET A 1 -11.71 -2.27 36.24
CA MET A 1 -11.04 -1.19 37.01
C MET A 1 -11.70 0.10 36.60
N ASP A 2 -12.32 0.80 37.55
CA ASP A 2 -12.93 2.10 37.26
C ASP A 2 -11.85 3.16 36.93
N LYS A 3 -12.23 4.24 36.24
CA LYS A 3 -11.32 5.34 35.87
C LYS A 3 -10.63 5.93 37.09
N GLU A 4 -11.34 6.07 38.21
CA GLU A 4 -10.78 6.64 39.44
C GLU A 4 -9.78 5.68 40.09
N GLU A 5 -10.10 4.38 40.13
CA GLU A 5 -9.21 3.34 40.65
C GLU A 5 -7.90 3.25 39.82
N LEU A 6 -8.00 3.38 38.49
CA LEU A 6 -6.84 3.41 37.59
C LEU A 6 -5.97 4.65 37.82
N ARG A 7 -6.59 5.82 38.05
CA ARG A 7 -5.89 7.07 38.36
C ARG A 7 -5.11 6.96 39.67
N LEU A 8 -5.75 6.44 40.72
CA LEU A 8 -5.13 6.24 42.02
C LEU A 8 -3.95 5.26 41.94
N LYS A 9 -4.08 4.14 41.23
CA LYS A 9 -2.98 3.18 41.04
C LYS A 9 -1.80 3.79 40.30
N ARG A 10 -2.04 4.53 39.21
CA ARG A 10 -0.98 5.24 38.47
C ARG A 10 -0.25 6.23 39.38
N GLN A 11 -0.99 7.00 40.17
CA GLN A 11 -0.40 7.99 41.07
C GLN A 11 0.40 7.33 42.21
N ALA A 12 -0.07 6.19 42.74
CA ALA A 12 0.65 5.43 43.76
C ALA A 12 2.00 4.91 43.22
N ILE A 13 2.02 4.39 42.00
CA ILE A 13 3.25 3.91 41.36
C ILE A 13 4.25 5.05 41.15
N LEU A 14 3.82 6.20 40.65
CA LEU A 14 4.70 7.36 40.45
C LEU A 14 5.31 7.85 41.76
N ARG A 15 4.51 7.94 42.84
CA ARG A 15 5.01 8.32 44.17
C ARG A 15 6.06 7.34 44.69
N GLU A 16 5.91 6.05 44.42
CA GLU A 16 6.88 5.05 44.86
C GLU A 16 8.16 5.09 44.02
N ILE A 17 8.07 5.42 42.72
CA ILE A 17 9.25 5.71 41.89
C ILE A 17 10.02 6.91 42.47
N ASP A 18 9.34 8.02 42.74
CA ASP A 18 9.97 9.23 43.30
C ASP A 18 10.69 8.94 44.62
N ARG A 19 10.09 8.13 45.50
CA ARG A 19 10.72 7.68 46.76
C ARG A 19 11.97 6.83 46.54
N LEU A 20 11.99 6.03 45.48
CA LEU A 20 13.10 5.13 45.18
C LEU A 20 14.24 5.85 44.45
N GLU A 21 13.97 6.93 43.72
CA GLU A 21 14.99 7.75 43.07
C GLU A 21 16.04 8.24 44.08
N TYR A 22 15.60 8.71 45.25
CA TYR A 22 16.49 9.12 46.35
C TYR A 22 17.28 7.97 47.00
N LYS A 23 16.91 6.71 46.73
CA LYS A 23 17.56 5.51 47.29
C LYS A 23 18.43 4.78 46.27
N ARG A 24 18.64 5.37 45.09
CA ARG A 24 19.52 4.82 44.06
C ARG A 24 20.97 4.86 44.54
N CYS A 25 21.78 3.89 44.12
CA CYS A 25 23.19 3.93 44.42
C CYS A 25 23.89 5.02 43.59
N GLU A 26 25.02 5.51 44.08
CA GLU A 26 25.85 6.56 43.44
C GLU A 26 26.11 6.27 41.96
N LYS A 27 26.34 4.99 41.61
CA LYS A 27 26.58 4.55 40.23
C LYS A 27 25.44 4.89 39.26
N CYS A 28 24.19 4.94 39.74
CA CYS A 28 23.00 5.16 38.91
C CYS A 28 22.19 6.41 39.27
N MET A 29 22.69 7.23 40.19
CA MET A 29 22.09 8.49 40.61
C MET A 29 22.43 9.65 39.64
N GLY A 30 23.45 9.48 38.79
CA GLY A 30 23.87 10.48 37.80
C GLY A 30 23.02 10.50 36.52
N ASN A 31 23.09 11.61 35.78
CA ASN A 31 22.37 11.81 34.51
C ASN A 31 22.56 10.60 33.56
N THR A 32 21.45 9.91 33.30
CA THR A 32 21.37 8.61 32.61
C THR A 32 21.95 8.66 31.20
N THR A 33 23.23 8.33 31.05
CA THR A 33 23.92 8.40 29.76
C THR A 33 24.50 7.07 29.33
N THR A 34 24.76 6.12 30.25
CA THR A 34 25.29 4.80 29.90
C THR A 34 24.28 3.65 30.10
N ASN A 35 24.44 2.58 29.32
CA ASN A 35 23.61 1.37 29.45
C ASN A 35 23.77 0.68 30.81
N GLU A 36 24.95 0.79 31.43
CA GLU A 36 25.23 0.26 32.77
C GLU A 36 24.44 1.00 33.85
N GLN A 37 24.22 2.31 33.69
CA GLN A 37 23.38 3.11 34.59
C GLN A 37 21.89 2.75 34.45
N ARG A 38 21.42 2.50 33.22
CA ARG A 38 20.03 2.09 32.92
C ARG A 38 19.72 0.69 33.48
N ASN A 39 20.68 -0.23 33.37
CA ASN A 39 20.54 -1.62 33.80
C ASN A 39 21.16 -1.89 35.18
N CYS A 40 21.33 -0.84 35.99
CA CYS A 40 21.90 -0.99 37.33
C CYS A 40 21.12 -2.03 38.15
N ASN A 41 21.84 -2.91 38.84
CA ASN A 41 21.28 -4.01 39.62
C ASN A 41 20.97 -3.67 41.07
N CYS A 42 21.08 -2.39 41.47
CA CYS A 42 20.71 -1.98 42.83
C CYS A 42 19.19 -2.17 43.08
N HIS A 43 18.84 -2.37 44.34
CA HIS A 43 17.46 -2.66 44.75
C HIS A 43 16.46 -1.60 44.28
N ALA A 44 16.83 -0.32 44.43
CA ALA A 44 16.01 0.80 43.99
C ALA A 44 15.80 0.80 42.46
N ALA A 45 16.85 0.63 41.66
CA ALA A 45 16.75 0.60 40.20
C ALA A 45 15.92 -0.60 39.70
N LYS A 46 16.06 -1.79 40.32
CA LYS A 46 15.23 -2.96 40.00
C LYS A 46 13.75 -2.68 40.27
N LYS A 47 13.43 -2.07 41.41
CA LYS A 47 12.05 -1.70 41.75
C LYS A 47 11.49 -0.63 40.83
N ILE A 48 12.26 0.42 40.51
CA ILE A 48 11.84 1.47 39.56
C ILE A 48 11.53 0.88 38.19
N ARG A 49 12.36 -0.04 37.67
CA ARG A 49 12.07 -0.72 36.39
C ARG A 49 10.77 -1.53 36.46
N LYS A 50 10.58 -2.32 37.52
CA LYS A 50 9.34 -3.07 37.75
C LYS A 50 8.12 -2.16 37.79
N PHE A 51 8.21 -1.04 38.50
CA PHE A 51 7.16 -0.02 38.56
C PHE A 51 6.93 0.68 37.22
N GLY A 52 7.98 0.89 36.43
CA GLY A 52 7.88 1.42 35.07
C GLY A 52 7.14 0.48 34.12
N GLU A 53 7.39 -0.84 34.22
CA GLU A 53 6.65 -1.87 33.48
C GLU A 53 5.18 -1.91 33.91
N GLU A 54 4.90 -1.90 35.22
CA GLU A 54 3.56 -1.86 35.78
C GLU A 54 2.81 -0.59 35.33
N TYR A 55 3.42 0.58 35.46
CA TYR A 55 2.85 1.84 34.99
C TYR A 55 2.58 1.83 33.48
N SER A 56 3.50 1.26 32.70
CA SER A 56 3.35 1.12 31.25
C SER A 56 2.18 0.22 30.90
N SER A 57 2.00 -0.91 31.59
CA SER A 57 0.84 -1.80 31.41
C SER A 57 -0.49 -1.14 31.78
N LEU A 58 -0.48 -0.21 32.75
CA LEU A 58 -1.66 0.56 33.14
C LEU A 58 -1.96 1.75 32.22
N THR A 59 -0.99 2.22 31.43
CA THR A 59 -1.12 3.40 30.55
C THR A 59 -1.24 3.04 29.07
N MET A 60 -0.65 1.94 28.64
CA MET A 60 -0.82 1.38 27.31
C MET A 60 -2.21 0.75 27.22
N THR A 61 -3.21 1.53 26.79
CA THR A 61 -4.37 0.90 26.12
C THR A 61 -3.80 0.13 24.95
N SER A 62 -3.92 -1.20 25.00
CA SER A 62 -3.40 -2.07 23.96
C SER A 62 -3.99 -1.64 22.61
N LYS A 63 -3.32 -1.96 21.50
CA LYS A 63 -3.89 -1.73 20.16
C LYS A 63 -5.31 -2.29 20.07
N GLN A 64 -5.55 -3.41 20.75
CA GLN A 64 -6.85 -4.06 20.86
C GLN A 64 -7.88 -3.24 21.64
N ASP A 65 -7.52 -2.64 22.79
CA ASP A 65 -8.46 -1.81 23.57
C ASP A 65 -8.85 -0.53 22.82
N ARG A 66 -7.92 0.05 22.07
CA ARG A 66 -8.23 1.20 21.20
C ARG A 66 -9.18 0.78 20.08
N LEU A 67 -8.94 -0.37 19.46
CA LEU A 67 -9.84 -0.96 18.47
C LEU A 67 -11.25 -1.16 19.03
N ASN A 68 -11.35 -1.81 20.20
CA ASN A 68 -12.61 -2.15 20.85
C ASN A 68 -13.44 -0.89 21.10
N ARG A 69 -12.81 0.20 21.56
CA ARG A 69 -13.50 1.51 21.73
C ARG A 69 -14.01 2.10 20.42
N ILE A 70 -13.25 1.99 19.33
CA ILE A 70 -13.68 2.49 18.01
C ILE A 70 -14.86 1.64 17.50
N VAL A 71 -14.82 0.32 17.71
CA VAL A 71 -15.90 -0.61 17.33
C VAL A 71 -17.18 -0.37 18.15
N GLU A 72 -17.07 -0.17 19.46
CA GLU A 72 -18.21 0.20 20.32
C GLU A 72 -18.85 1.53 19.87
N GLU A 73 -18.03 2.51 19.51
CA GLU A 73 -18.52 3.80 19.03
C GLU A 73 -19.19 3.68 17.64
N PHE A 74 -18.67 2.79 16.78
CA PHE A 74 -19.32 2.40 15.53
C PHE A 74 -20.70 1.77 15.78
N HIS A 75 -20.84 0.82 16.72
CA HIS A 75 -22.13 0.19 17.01
C HIS A 75 -23.19 1.19 17.49
N ARG A 76 -22.77 2.28 18.15
CA ARG A 76 -23.68 3.33 18.61
C ARG A 76 -24.09 4.34 17.54
N LYS A 77 -23.15 4.76 16.70
CA LYS A 77 -23.32 5.93 15.81
C LYS A 77 -23.28 5.59 14.32
N GLY A 78 -22.97 4.34 13.97
CA GLY A 78 -22.63 3.96 12.61
C GLY A 78 -21.23 4.45 12.20
N LEU A 79 -20.84 4.14 10.95
CA LEU A 79 -19.55 4.56 10.41
C LEU A 79 -19.59 6.04 10.05
N THR A 80 -18.81 6.85 10.76
CA THR A 80 -18.64 8.29 10.49
C THR A 80 -17.26 8.57 9.87
N PRO A 81 -17.06 9.69 9.16
CA PRO A 81 -15.76 10.10 8.65
C PRO A 81 -14.65 10.09 9.69
N GLU A 82 -14.98 10.52 10.91
CA GLU A 82 -14.06 10.56 12.03
C GLU A 82 -13.67 9.17 12.54
N LEU A 83 -14.64 8.27 12.69
CA LEU A 83 -14.37 6.89 13.07
C LEU A 83 -13.54 6.17 11.99
N TYR A 84 -13.83 6.41 10.72
CA TYR A 84 -13.04 5.87 9.63
C TYR A 84 -11.58 6.35 9.69
N ARG A 85 -11.32 7.65 9.94
CA ARG A 85 -9.96 8.17 10.15
C ARG A 85 -9.26 7.47 11.31
N ARG A 86 -9.94 7.32 12.45
CA ARG A 86 -9.39 6.63 13.63
C ARG A 86 -9.07 5.15 13.35
N PHE A 87 -9.87 4.46 12.53
CA PHE A 87 -9.53 3.11 12.06
C PHE A 87 -8.25 3.11 11.19
N ARG A 88 -8.08 4.11 10.34
CA ARG A 88 -6.87 4.24 9.50
C ARG A 88 -5.62 4.57 10.32
N GLU A 89 -5.74 5.44 11.33
CA GLU A 89 -4.66 5.77 12.28
C GLU A 89 -4.25 4.56 13.13
N ALA A 90 -5.19 3.68 13.44
CA ALA A 90 -4.92 2.39 14.09
C ALA A 90 -4.34 1.33 13.12
N GLU A 91 -3.98 1.73 11.90
CA GLU A 91 -3.43 0.90 10.83
C GLU A 91 -4.34 -0.26 10.39
N ILE A 92 -5.65 -0.13 10.60
CA ILE A 92 -6.59 -1.16 10.16
C ILE A 92 -6.80 -1.05 8.65
N SER A 93 -6.66 -2.17 7.93
CA SER A 93 -6.93 -2.23 6.50
C SER A 93 -8.43 -2.12 6.20
N ASN A 94 -8.79 -1.65 4.99
CA ASN A 94 -10.20 -1.60 4.59
C ASN A 94 -10.88 -2.97 4.59
N LYS A 95 -10.10 -4.05 4.36
CA LYS A 95 -10.57 -5.43 4.45
C LYS A 95 -10.97 -5.79 5.88
N GLU A 96 -10.18 -5.38 6.87
CA GLU A 96 -10.47 -5.61 8.28
C GLU A 96 -11.61 -4.72 8.77
N ILE A 97 -11.65 -3.44 8.36
CA ILE A 97 -12.77 -2.53 8.66
C ILE A 97 -14.08 -3.16 8.19
N ARG A 98 -14.14 -3.65 6.95
CA ARG A 98 -15.32 -4.36 6.40
C ARG A 98 -15.78 -5.53 7.27
N LYS A 99 -14.83 -6.36 7.72
CA LYS A 99 -15.14 -7.49 8.60
C LYS A 99 -15.69 -7.02 9.95
N LEU A 100 -15.10 -5.98 10.52
CA LEU A 100 -15.52 -5.42 11.81
C LEU A 100 -16.92 -4.79 11.74
N ILE A 101 -17.25 -4.10 10.65
CA ILE A 101 -18.53 -3.40 10.49
C ILE A 101 -19.61 -4.24 9.78
N GLY A 102 -19.26 -5.44 9.29
CA GLY A 102 -20.17 -6.32 8.57
C GLY A 102 -20.61 -5.78 7.20
N TRP A 103 -19.81 -4.94 6.56
CA TRP A 103 -20.13 -4.38 5.23
C TRP A 103 -19.39 -5.12 4.13
N ASP A 104 -20.04 -5.22 2.98
CA ASP A 104 -19.39 -5.66 1.76
C ASP A 104 -18.43 -4.57 1.21
N GLU A 105 -17.65 -4.94 0.19
CA GLU A 105 -16.67 -4.03 -0.41
C GLU A 105 -17.31 -2.82 -1.08
N ARG A 106 -18.45 -3.05 -1.74
CA ARG A 106 -19.13 -2.07 -2.55
C ARG A 106 -19.68 -0.97 -1.66
N LYS A 107 -20.39 -1.34 -0.59
CA LYS A 107 -20.98 -0.43 0.39
C LYS A 107 -19.93 0.43 1.09
N LEU A 108 -18.79 -0.16 1.49
CA LEU A 108 -17.72 0.65 2.08
C LEU A 108 -17.10 1.62 1.07
N ASN A 109 -16.93 1.20 -0.19
CA ASN A 109 -16.37 2.08 -1.23
C ASN A 109 -17.32 3.20 -1.64
N GLU A 110 -18.63 2.93 -1.75
CA GLU A 110 -19.67 3.94 -1.97
C GLU A 110 -19.66 4.98 -0.85
N TRP A 111 -19.73 4.53 0.41
CA TRP A 111 -19.64 5.42 1.57
C TRP A 111 -18.35 6.25 1.59
N ARG A 112 -17.21 5.64 1.27
CA ARG A 112 -15.92 6.35 1.20
C ARG A 112 -15.92 7.42 0.12
N ASN A 113 -16.54 7.16 -1.03
CA ASN A 113 -16.64 8.14 -2.11
C ASN A 113 -17.54 9.31 -1.72
N GLU A 114 -18.70 9.03 -1.11
CA GLU A 114 -19.63 10.04 -0.59
C GLU A 114 -18.99 10.93 0.48
N ASN A 115 -18.10 10.37 1.29
CA ASN A 115 -17.43 11.06 2.38
C ASN A 115 -16.02 11.58 2.02
N GLY A 116 -15.67 11.64 0.73
CA GLY A 116 -14.42 12.26 0.27
C GLY A 116 -13.13 11.46 0.51
N PHE A 117 -13.24 10.19 0.95
CA PHE A 117 -12.13 9.25 1.11
C PHE A 117 -11.85 8.42 -0.15
N ALA A 118 -12.42 8.84 -1.29
CA ALA A 118 -12.24 8.20 -2.57
C ALA A 118 -10.75 7.96 -2.83
N LEU A 119 -10.42 6.71 -3.18
CA LEU A 119 -9.12 6.44 -3.78
C LEU A 119 -9.06 7.27 -5.06
N ARG A 120 -8.24 8.32 -5.08
CA ARG A 120 -7.69 8.84 -6.35
C ARG A 120 -6.76 7.79 -6.93
N VAL A 121 -7.29 6.63 -7.27
CA VAL A 121 -6.72 5.77 -8.29
C VAL A 121 -7.44 6.19 -9.57
N LYS A 122 -7.13 7.41 -10.04
CA LYS A 122 -7.00 7.55 -11.49
C LYS A 122 -5.76 6.72 -11.85
N LYS A 123 -5.92 5.39 -12.00
CA LYS A 123 -5.19 4.75 -13.10
C LYS A 123 -5.54 5.62 -14.30
N PRO A 124 -4.58 6.09 -15.11
CA PRO A 124 -4.93 6.64 -16.39
C PRO A 124 -5.75 5.55 -17.06
N SER A 125 -7.06 5.75 -17.13
CA SER A 125 -7.86 5.11 -18.14
C SER A 125 -7.11 5.49 -19.40
N GLN A 126 -6.47 4.53 -20.04
CA GLN A 126 -6.40 4.57 -21.49
C GLN A 126 -7.86 4.60 -21.92
N SER A 127 -8.44 5.80 -21.91
CA SER A 127 -9.53 6.14 -22.79
C SER A 127 -9.05 5.59 -24.13
N PRO A 128 -9.80 4.67 -24.76
CA PRO A 128 -9.52 4.38 -26.15
C PRO A 128 -9.49 5.75 -26.81
N ILE A 129 -8.35 6.14 -27.35
CA ILE A 129 -8.33 7.19 -28.36
C ILE A 129 -9.43 6.72 -29.30
N GLN A 130 -10.48 7.53 -29.46
CA GLN A 130 -11.53 7.27 -30.44
C GLN A 130 -10.88 7.46 -31.82
N VAL A 131 -9.99 6.56 -32.17
CA VAL A 131 -9.54 6.35 -33.53
C VAL A 131 -10.75 5.70 -34.16
N LYS A 132 -11.51 6.49 -34.93
CA LYS A 132 -12.50 5.96 -35.87
C LYS A 132 -11.87 4.73 -36.54
N ALA A 133 -12.66 3.67 -36.75
CA ALA A 133 -12.20 2.50 -37.48
C ALA A 133 -11.93 2.90 -38.95
N ILE A 134 -10.80 3.54 -39.17
CA ILE A 134 -10.27 3.91 -40.47
C ILE A 134 -9.51 2.69 -40.97
N ASP A 135 -9.76 2.30 -42.21
CA ASP A 135 -9.10 1.13 -42.76
C ASP A 135 -7.59 1.36 -42.85
N ALA A 136 -6.81 0.29 -42.72
CA ALA A 136 -5.35 0.38 -42.73
C ALA A 136 -4.82 0.99 -44.04
N GLU A 137 -5.50 0.70 -45.15
CA GLU A 137 -5.19 1.23 -46.48
C GLU A 137 -5.48 2.73 -46.59
N GLU A 138 -6.53 3.23 -45.93
CA GLU A 138 -6.87 4.67 -45.88
C GLU A 138 -5.83 5.49 -45.10
N ASN A 139 -5.13 4.87 -44.14
CA ASN A 139 -3.98 5.46 -43.46
C ASN A 139 -2.65 5.24 -44.19
N GLY A 140 -2.68 4.72 -45.43
CA GLY A 140 -1.50 4.52 -46.25
C GLY A 140 -0.66 3.28 -45.90
N LEU A 141 -1.19 2.35 -45.09
CA LEU A 141 -0.55 1.05 -44.87
C LEU A 141 -0.92 0.08 -46.00
N THR A 142 0.00 -0.12 -46.94
CA THR A 142 -0.12 -1.14 -47.98
C THR A 142 0.64 -2.42 -47.62
N LEU A 143 0.33 -3.52 -48.30
CA LEU A 143 1.01 -4.81 -48.09
C LEU A 143 2.54 -4.72 -48.25
N ALA A 144 3.00 -3.98 -49.27
CA ALA A 144 4.42 -3.78 -49.54
C ALA A 144 5.10 -3.02 -48.39
N ILE A 145 4.46 -1.95 -47.90
CA ILE A 145 4.94 -1.13 -46.79
C ILE A 145 4.99 -1.95 -45.49
N TYR A 146 3.95 -2.76 -45.22
CA TYR A 146 3.94 -3.64 -44.05
C TYR A 146 5.10 -4.64 -44.11
N LYS A 147 5.28 -5.36 -45.23
CA LYS A 147 6.38 -6.34 -45.40
C LYS A 147 7.75 -5.67 -45.28
N ASN A 148 7.93 -4.48 -45.85
CA ASN A 148 9.18 -3.75 -45.75
C ASN A 148 9.46 -3.31 -44.30
N SER A 149 8.45 -2.80 -43.59
CA SER A 149 8.57 -2.43 -42.17
C SER A 149 8.97 -3.63 -41.30
N LYS A 150 8.37 -4.81 -41.54
CA LYS A 150 8.76 -6.06 -40.86
C LYS A 150 10.19 -6.49 -41.19
N LYS A 151 10.63 -6.31 -42.45
CA LYS A 151 12.00 -6.63 -42.89
C LYS A 151 13.05 -5.72 -42.22
N ILE A 152 12.71 -4.47 -41.97
CA ILE A 152 13.55 -3.48 -41.26
C ILE A 152 13.49 -3.69 -39.73
N GLY A 153 12.63 -4.58 -39.24
CA GLY A 153 12.57 -4.99 -37.83
C GLY A 153 11.49 -4.28 -37.00
N PHE A 154 10.59 -3.51 -37.61
CA PHE A 154 9.48 -2.88 -36.88
C PHE A 154 8.53 -3.94 -36.30
N THR A 155 8.11 -3.70 -35.06
CA THR A 155 7.08 -4.48 -34.38
C THR A 155 5.68 -4.05 -34.82
N ASP A 156 4.69 -4.94 -34.65
CA ASP A 156 3.30 -4.63 -34.99
C ASP A 156 2.76 -3.43 -34.18
N LYS A 157 3.30 -3.20 -32.97
CA LYS A 157 2.99 -2.04 -32.14
C LYS A 157 3.50 -0.74 -32.76
N GLU A 158 4.76 -0.72 -33.21
CA GLU A 158 5.37 0.47 -33.83
C GLU A 158 4.74 0.79 -35.18
N ILE A 159 4.39 -0.24 -35.97
CA ILE A 159 3.65 -0.06 -37.23
C ILE A 159 2.27 0.55 -36.93
N ARG A 160 1.57 0.03 -35.93
CA ARG A 160 0.27 0.56 -35.51
C ARG A 160 0.35 2.04 -35.10
N GLU A 161 1.37 2.39 -34.32
CA GLU A 161 1.58 3.77 -33.87
C GLU A 161 1.95 4.70 -35.03
N LYS A 162 2.84 4.26 -35.93
CA LYS A 162 3.27 5.03 -37.11
C LYS A 162 2.11 5.36 -38.05
N TYR A 163 1.20 4.42 -38.26
CA TYR A 163 0.05 4.58 -39.15
C TYR A 163 -1.24 4.95 -38.42
N ARG A 164 -1.15 5.32 -37.12
CA ARG A 164 -2.29 5.71 -36.26
C ARG A 164 -3.47 4.73 -36.32
N LEU A 165 -3.17 3.43 -36.40
CA LEU A 165 -4.16 2.38 -36.52
C LEU A 165 -4.67 1.93 -35.16
N SER A 166 -5.91 1.46 -35.11
CA SER A 166 -6.37 0.65 -33.98
C SER A 166 -5.80 -0.77 -34.06
N GLN A 167 -5.76 -1.49 -32.93
CA GLN A 167 -5.33 -2.89 -32.92
C GLN A 167 -6.22 -3.75 -33.84
N THR A 168 -7.52 -3.47 -33.84
CA THR A 168 -8.51 -4.19 -34.66
C THR A 168 -8.32 -3.91 -36.15
N ALA A 169 -7.98 -2.68 -36.55
CA ALA A 169 -7.68 -2.35 -37.94
C ALA A 169 -6.43 -3.09 -38.46
N LEU A 170 -5.37 -3.16 -37.65
CA LEU A 170 -4.17 -3.91 -38.03
C LEU A 170 -4.43 -5.42 -38.11
N VAL A 171 -5.25 -5.98 -37.21
CA VAL A 171 -5.65 -7.40 -37.27
C VAL A 171 -6.45 -7.68 -38.53
N LYS A 172 -7.47 -6.88 -38.85
CA LYS A 172 -8.25 -7.01 -40.09
C LYS A 172 -7.36 -6.95 -41.34
N PHE A 173 -6.42 -6.01 -41.38
CA PHE A 173 -5.44 -5.90 -42.46
C PHE A 173 -4.59 -7.17 -42.60
N LYS A 174 -4.05 -7.70 -41.49
CA LYS A 174 -3.27 -8.94 -41.51
C LYS A 174 -4.11 -10.14 -41.94
N THR A 175 -5.38 -10.20 -41.56
CA THR A 175 -6.31 -11.25 -41.99
C THR A 175 -6.61 -11.13 -43.48
N LYS A 176 -6.90 -9.93 -43.99
CA LYS A 176 -7.17 -9.66 -45.43
C LYS A 176 -6.02 -10.14 -46.33
N TYR A 177 -4.78 -9.99 -45.87
CA TYR A 177 -3.58 -10.35 -46.63
C TYR A 177 -2.92 -11.67 -46.20
N ASN A 178 -3.59 -12.51 -45.42
CA ASN A 178 -3.07 -13.81 -44.94
C ASN A 178 -1.69 -13.72 -44.23
N LEU A 179 -1.49 -12.65 -43.44
CA LEU A 179 -0.26 -12.36 -42.70
C LEU A 179 -0.32 -12.80 -41.23
N MET A 180 -1.43 -13.40 -40.78
CA MET A 180 -1.51 -14.04 -39.47
C MET A 180 -0.78 -15.38 -39.52
N LEU A 181 0.31 -15.51 -38.77
CA LEU A 181 0.87 -16.82 -38.46
C LEU A 181 -0.11 -17.55 -37.52
N PRO A 182 -0.35 -18.86 -37.71
CA PRO A 182 -1.23 -19.62 -36.82
C PRO A 182 -0.73 -19.54 -35.37
N PRO A 183 -1.63 -19.46 -34.38
CA PRO A 183 -1.26 -19.39 -32.98
C PRO A 183 -0.47 -20.65 -32.62
N GLY A 184 0.80 -20.48 -32.21
CA GLY A 184 1.67 -21.60 -31.78
C GLY A 184 3.07 -21.64 -32.40
N LYS A 185 3.35 -20.91 -33.48
CA LYS A 185 4.73 -20.79 -34.00
C LYS A 185 5.37 -19.48 -33.53
N HIS A 186 5.95 -19.50 -32.34
CA HIS A 186 6.96 -18.50 -31.99
C HIS A 186 8.09 -18.58 -33.01
N ALA A 187 8.23 -17.56 -33.86
CA ALA A 187 9.39 -17.43 -34.72
C ALA A 187 10.63 -17.49 -33.82
N LYS A 188 11.44 -18.55 -33.96
CA LYS A 188 12.76 -18.62 -33.35
C LYS A 188 13.48 -17.32 -33.71
N ARG A 189 13.90 -16.56 -32.70
CA ARG A 189 14.72 -15.36 -32.92
C ARG A 189 15.89 -15.77 -33.82
N LEU A 190 15.97 -15.18 -35.00
CA LEU A 190 17.15 -15.32 -35.86
C LEU A 190 18.36 -14.84 -35.05
N PRO A 191 19.46 -15.60 -35.01
CA PRO A 191 20.65 -15.18 -34.30
C PRO A 191 21.15 -13.87 -34.90
N ARG A 192 21.46 -12.94 -34.01
CA ARG A 192 22.01 -11.61 -34.33
C ARG A 192 23.34 -11.86 -35.05
N GLN A 193 23.39 -11.63 -36.36
CA GLN A 193 24.67 -11.61 -37.07
C GLN A 193 25.48 -10.43 -36.51
N ILE A 194 26.55 -10.76 -35.81
CA ILE A 194 27.58 -9.81 -35.38
C ILE A 194 28.32 -9.44 -36.66
N SER A 195 28.07 -8.24 -37.17
CA SER A 195 28.84 -7.64 -38.26
C SER A 195 30.30 -7.53 -37.82
N GLY A 196 31.18 -8.03 -38.69
CA GLY A 196 32.59 -8.28 -38.42
C GLY A 196 33.40 -7.07 -37.97
N GLY A 197 34.35 -7.35 -37.08
CA GLY A 197 35.54 -6.52 -36.90
C GLY A 197 36.35 -6.53 -38.19
N VAL A 198 36.56 -5.33 -38.72
CA VAL A 198 37.55 -5.05 -39.76
C VAL A 198 38.93 -5.17 -39.11
N LYS A 199 39.82 -5.91 -39.77
CA LYS A 199 41.24 -6.03 -39.44
C LYS A 199 41.97 -4.71 -39.57
#